data_AF-A0A1E3PCS0-F1
#
_entry.id   AF-A0A1E3PCS0-F1
#
_cell.length_a   1.000
_cell.length_b   1.000
_cell.length_c   1.000
_cell.angle_alpha   90.00
_cell.angle_beta   90.00
_cell.angle_gamma   90.00
#
_symmetry.space_group_name_H-M   'P 1'
#
loop_
_entity.id
_entity.type
_entity.pdbx_description
1 polymer ?
#
loop_
_entity_poly.entity_id
_entity_poly.type
_entity_poly.pdbx_seq_one_letter_code
_entity_poly.pdbx_strand_id
1 'polypeptide(L)'
;MLMLQKPGVNLIKIPHSLRGLSRRLVTKGLARRSLATTPAATVSQGEGFRLTTLPNGLRVATEYVPSHFSSMGIYVDVGSRYEGERYSGLGHLVDRLAFKSTANRSAVEMIEGLESLGGNNLCASSRETMIYQAAVFNKDVEQMFALLSETVVCPQITEDEVADQRDTAAYEISEIWQKPELILPEVTHMVAYEGTLGNPLLCPEERLPMIDASLVREYRAQFYRPEKMVAVFTGVEHSRAVSLAERYLTDSFESPGALASIATSATINTSDSDRSKEIALYKGGETCLDPPPPNGQPEFSHMHIAFEALSINDPDIYAVAALQTLLGGGGSFSAGGPGKGMYSRLYTNVLNQYGFVESCVSYNHSYRDSGLFGISATCIPQAAPYMADVICRQLALTFSNGTGSLTETEVARAKNQLRSSLLMNLESKMVELEDIGRQVQLQGTRIPVNEMCDNIAALSVRDIKRVAERVLTGNVYNNGHSGGKATIVMQGNRESFGDVEAVIKRYGLGNYNREAILPKVEKKWFW
;
A
#
# COMPACT_ATOMS: atom_id res chain seq x y z
N MET A 1 22.07 -40.03 11.21
CA MET A 1 22.41 -41.16 12.11
C MET A 1 21.54 -41.07 13.35
N LEU A 2 20.39 -41.75 13.32
CA LEU A 2 19.67 -42.47 14.40
C LEU A 2 18.21 -42.64 13.96
N MET A 3 17.84 -43.91 13.74
CA MET A 3 16.51 -44.42 13.41
C MET A 3 15.60 -44.42 14.65
N LEU A 4 14.27 -44.45 14.43
CA LEU A 4 13.26 -45.37 15.03
C LEU A 4 11.87 -44.99 14.46
N GLN A 5 11.29 -45.72 13.51
CA GLN A 5 10.44 -46.94 13.60
C GLN A 5 8.93 -46.65 13.76
N LYS A 6 8.14 -47.04 12.73
CA LYS A 6 6.67 -47.07 12.70
C LYS A 6 6.12 -48.37 13.32
N PRO A 7 4.85 -48.36 13.78
CA PRO A 7 3.86 -49.36 13.36
C PRO A 7 2.53 -48.66 12.99
N GLY A 8 1.57 -49.17 12.23
CA GLY A 8 1.14 -50.54 11.94
C GLY A 8 -0.38 -50.47 11.92
N VAL A 9 -0.97 -50.57 10.72
CA VAL A 9 -2.42 -50.44 10.45
C VAL A 9 -3.17 -51.69 10.91
N ASN A 10 -4.35 -51.55 11.50
CA ASN A 10 -5.35 -52.62 11.57
C ASN A 10 -6.73 -52.08 11.16
N LEU A 11 -7.26 -52.66 10.07
CA LEU A 11 -8.62 -52.49 9.59
C LEU A 11 -9.59 -53.30 10.47
N ILE A 12 -10.70 -52.68 10.86
CA ILE A 12 -11.93 -53.39 11.24
C ILE A 12 -13.08 -52.79 10.43
N LYS A 13 -13.68 -53.61 9.56
CA LYS A 13 -14.93 -53.37 8.82
C LYS A 13 -16.13 -53.84 9.66
N ILE A 14 -17.34 -53.49 9.18
CA ILE A 14 -18.69 -54.14 9.33
C ILE A 14 -19.71 -53.15 9.96
N PRO A 15 -21.00 -53.06 9.51
CA PRO A 15 -21.57 -52.97 8.16
C PRO A 15 -22.73 -51.93 8.04
N HIS A 16 -23.31 -51.80 6.84
CA HIS A 16 -24.57 -51.10 6.56
C HIS A 16 -25.82 -51.89 7.00
N SER A 17 -26.85 -51.18 7.48
CA SER A 17 -28.31 -51.26 7.17
C SER A 17 -29.09 -50.71 8.40
N LEU A 18 -30.17 -49.94 8.31
CA LEU A 18 -31.45 -50.18 7.65
C LEU A 18 -32.23 -48.86 7.53
N ARG A 19 -33.01 -48.74 6.45
CA ARG A 19 -34.09 -47.76 6.28
C ARG A 19 -35.22 -48.05 7.27
N GLY A 20 -35.77 -47.01 7.89
CA GLY A 20 -37.02 -47.06 8.62
C GLY A 20 -37.80 -45.75 8.42
N LEU A 21 -38.91 -45.82 7.68
CA LEU A 21 -39.92 -44.76 7.62
C LEU A 21 -40.66 -44.68 8.96
N SER A 22 -40.88 -43.47 9.50
CA SER A 22 -42.12 -43.23 10.26
C SER A 22 -42.52 -41.75 10.34
N ARG A 23 -43.72 -41.52 9.77
CA ARG A 23 -44.79 -40.55 10.05
C ARG A 23 -44.49 -39.22 10.76
N ARG A 24 -44.84 -38.15 10.04
CA ARG A 24 -45.13 -36.79 10.53
C ARG A 24 -46.26 -36.80 11.57
N LEU A 25 -45.99 -36.21 12.74
CA LEU A 25 -46.99 -35.61 13.61
C LEU A 25 -46.87 -34.08 13.49
N VAL A 26 -47.97 -33.43 13.12
CA VAL A 26 -48.09 -31.97 13.09
C VAL A 26 -48.65 -31.53 14.44
N THR A 27 -47.83 -30.87 15.25
CA THR A 27 -48.28 -30.14 16.43
C THR A 27 -48.14 -28.65 16.19
N LYS A 28 -49.26 -27.93 16.15
CA LYS A 28 -49.33 -26.46 16.12
C LYS A 28 -48.77 -25.92 17.45
N GLY A 29 -47.63 -25.24 17.40
CA GLY A 29 -47.03 -24.49 18.51
C GLY A 29 -46.95 -23.00 18.21
N LEU A 30 -47.32 -22.18 19.19
CA LEU A 30 -47.48 -20.72 19.11
C LEU A 30 -46.24 -20.00 18.53
N ALA A 31 -46.49 -19.05 17.63
CA ALA A 31 -45.48 -18.16 17.07
C ALA A 31 -44.96 -17.19 18.16
N ARG A 32 -43.76 -17.48 18.67
CA ARG A 32 -42.93 -16.50 19.38
C ARG A 32 -42.24 -15.64 18.31
N ARG A 33 -42.51 -14.34 18.29
CA ARG A 33 -41.79 -13.39 17.43
C ARG A 33 -40.32 -13.36 17.89
N SER A 34 -39.43 -14.04 17.17
CA SER A 34 -37.99 -13.79 17.24
C SER A 34 -37.66 -12.61 16.35
N LEU A 35 -36.92 -11.63 16.87
CA LEU A 35 -36.22 -10.63 16.06
C LEU A 35 -35.34 -11.40 15.07
N ALA A 36 -35.57 -11.20 13.78
CA ALA A 36 -34.79 -11.85 12.73
C ALA A 36 -33.42 -11.17 12.68
N THR A 37 -32.40 -11.84 13.22
CA THR A 37 -31.01 -11.52 12.94
C THR A 37 -30.77 -11.84 11.46
N THR A 38 -30.45 -10.84 10.66
CA THR A 38 -30.03 -11.06 9.27
C THR A 38 -28.77 -11.93 9.31
N PRO A 39 -28.74 -13.12 8.69
CA PRO A 39 -27.56 -13.97 8.73
C PRO A 39 -26.40 -13.29 7.99
N ALA A 40 -25.21 -13.34 8.57
CA ALA A 40 -23.98 -12.85 7.95
C ALA A 40 -23.77 -13.51 6.58
N ALA A 41 -23.45 -12.71 5.56
CA ALA A 41 -23.19 -13.23 4.22
C ALA A 41 -21.75 -13.75 4.13
N THR A 42 -21.58 -15.04 3.83
CA THR A 42 -20.27 -15.67 3.63
C THR A 42 -20.02 -15.91 2.14
N VAL A 43 -18.87 -15.43 1.65
CA VAL A 43 -18.36 -15.67 0.30
C VAL A 43 -17.15 -16.61 0.40
N SER A 44 -17.11 -17.65 -0.43
CA SER A 44 -15.97 -18.56 -0.56
C SER A 44 -15.44 -18.46 -1.98
N GLN A 45 -14.14 -18.16 -2.13
CA GLN A 45 -13.44 -18.12 -3.41
C GLN A 45 -12.11 -18.89 -3.27
N GLY A 46 -11.87 -19.88 -4.13
CA GLY A 46 -10.65 -20.71 -4.09
C GLY A 46 -10.59 -21.75 -2.97
N GLU A 47 -9.60 -22.66 -3.05
CA GLU A 47 -9.34 -23.68 -2.04
C GLU A 47 -8.67 -23.04 -0.80
N GLY A 48 -9.45 -22.41 0.09
CA GLY A 48 -8.98 -22.01 1.42
C GLY A 48 -9.39 -20.61 1.88
N PHE A 49 -9.70 -19.70 0.95
CA PHE A 49 -10.14 -18.34 1.29
C PHE A 49 -11.65 -18.25 1.57
N ARG A 50 -11.99 -17.56 2.66
CA ARG A 50 -13.36 -17.28 3.08
C ARG A 50 -13.48 -15.86 3.61
N LEU A 51 -14.58 -15.20 3.29
CA LEU A 51 -14.92 -13.85 3.73
C LEU A 51 -16.33 -13.84 4.30
N THR A 52 -16.49 -13.28 5.50
CA THR A 52 -17.80 -13.06 6.12
C THR A 52 -17.93 -11.60 6.55
N THR A 53 -19.06 -10.96 6.25
CA THR A 53 -19.38 -9.62 6.76
C THR A 53 -20.34 -9.73 7.94
N LEU A 54 -19.92 -9.23 9.10
CA LEU A 54 -20.71 -9.20 10.33
C LEU A 54 -21.85 -8.15 10.24
N PRO A 55 -22.89 -8.21 11.09
CA PRO A 55 -24.01 -7.28 11.05
C PRO A 55 -23.63 -5.79 11.23
N ASN A 56 -22.54 -5.52 11.95
CA ASN A 56 -22.00 -4.15 12.14
C ASN A 56 -21.13 -3.65 10.97
N GLY A 57 -21.01 -4.43 9.89
CA GLY A 57 -20.21 -4.08 8.71
C GLY A 57 -18.75 -4.53 8.76
N LEU A 58 -18.24 -5.03 9.89
CA LEU A 58 -16.89 -5.57 10.00
C LEU A 58 -16.73 -6.78 9.07
N ARG A 59 -15.66 -6.80 8.28
CA ARG A 59 -15.33 -7.92 7.39
C ARG A 59 -14.29 -8.83 8.04
N VAL A 60 -14.53 -10.13 8.00
CA VAL A 60 -13.62 -11.16 8.52
C VAL A 60 -13.16 -12.05 7.37
N ALA A 61 -11.88 -11.95 7.03
CA ALA A 61 -11.24 -12.72 5.97
C ALA A 61 -10.31 -13.79 6.56
N THR A 62 -10.32 -14.99 6.00
CA THR A 62 -9.39 -16.05 6.41
C THR A 62 -8.85 -16.83 5.24
N GLU A 63 -7.59 -17.25 5.36
CA GLU A 63 -7.01 -18.31 4.55
C GLU A 63 -6.50 -19.44 5.44
N TYR A 64 -7.10 -20.63 5.28
CA TYR A 64 -6.76 -21.78 6.11
C TYR A 64 -5.81 -22.74 5.38
N VAL A 65 -4.52 -22.55 5.64
CA VAL A 65 -3.48 -23.53 5.33
C VAL A 65 -2.76 -23.89 6.64
N PRO A 66 -2.86 -25.14 7.13
CA PRO A 66 -2.18 -25.59 8.33
C PRO A 66 -0.68 -25.30 8.28
N SER A 67 -0.15 -24.65 9.33
CA SER A 67 1.27 -24.30 9.45
C SER A 67 1.71 -24.33 10.91
N HIS A 68 3.01 -24.14 11.14
CA HIS A 68 3.61 -24.10 12.47
C HIS A 68 3.17 -22.88 13.30
N PHE A 69 2.75 -21.81 12.64
CA PHE A 69 2.28 -20.57 13.26
C PHE A 69 1.13 -19.95 12.44
N SER A 70 0.43 -19.02 13.09
CA SER A 70 -0.69 -18.27 12.53
C SER A 70 -0.35 -16.79 12.49
N SER A 71 -0.87 -16.07 11.50
CA SER A 71 -0.80 -14.60 11.46
C SER A 71 -2.20 -14.02 11.49
N MET A 72 -2.32 -12.83 12.07
CA MET A 72 -3.59 -12.11 12.16
C MET A 72 -3.35 -10.61 12.11
N GLY A 73 -4.34 -9.87 11.63
CA GLY A 73 -4.27 -8.42 11.59
C GLY A 73 -5.62 -7.74 11.42
N ILE A 74 -5.64 -6.45 11.72
CA ILE A 74 -6.77 -5.55 11.55
C ILE A 74 -6.32 -4.42 10.62
N TYR A 75 -7.02 -4.30 9.51
CA TYR A 75 -6.77 -3.31 8.45
C TYR A 75 -7.89 -2.28 8.49
N VAL A 76 -7.56 -1.02 8.72
CA VAL A 76 -8.52 0.08 8.84
C VAL A 76 -8.38 0.99 7.61
N ASP A 77 -9.49 1.23 6.91
CA ASP A 77 -9.56 2.14 5.74
C ASP A 77 -9.48 3.62 6.21
N VAL A 78 -8.26 3.99 6.60
CA VAL A 78 -7.84 5.29 7.11
C VAL A 78 -6.36 5.51 6.71
N GLY A 79 -5.90 6.74 6.67
CA GLY A 79 -4.55 7.10 6.21
C GLY A 79 -4.50 8.57 5.79
N SER A 80 -3.31 9.04 5.41
CA SER A 80 -3.10 10.46 5.12
C SER A 80 -3.99 10.99 3.99
N ARG A 81 -4.47 10.14 3.07
CA ARG A 81 -5.40 10.56 2.01
C ARG A 81 -6.72 11.10 2.53
N TYR A 82 -7.15 10.67 3.71
CA TYR A 82 -8.43 11.05 4.29
C TYR A 82 -8.31 12.24 5.24
N GLU A 83 -7.08 12.67 5.54
CA GLU A 83 -6.81 13.77 6.44
C GLU A 83 -7.16 15.10 5.76
N GLY A 84 -8.01 15.89 6.40
CA GLY A 84 -8.14 17.31 6.07
C GLY A 84 -7.03 18.11 6.74
N GLU A 85 -7.01 19.43 6.53
CA GLU A 85 -6.06 20.34 7.16
C GLU A 85 -6.02 20.18 8.70
N ARG A 86 -7.20 19.96 9.31
CA ARG A 86 -7.33 19.73 10.75
C ARG A 86 -6.64 18.44 11.23
N TYR A 87 -6.69 17.38 10.43
CA TYR A 87 -6.14 16.07 10.80
C TYR A 87 -4.79 15.74 10.15
N SER A 88 -4.20 16.68 9.43
CA SER A 88 -2.93 16.49 8.73
C SER A 88 -1.83 16.00 9.68
N GLY A 89 -1.27 14.83 9.35
CA GLY A 89 -0.18 14.20 10.09
C GLY A 89 -0.60 13.30 11.25
N LEU A 90 -1.90 13.19 11.56
CA LEU A 90 -2.35 12.38 12.69
C LEU A 90 -2.20 10.88 12.46
N GLY A 91 -2.33 10.37 11.23
CA GLY A 91 -2.11 8.96 10.91
C GLY A 91 -0.72 8.49 11.29
N HIS A 92 0.29 9.33 11.06
CA HIS A 92 1.67 9.09 11.48
C HIS A 92 1.78 8.97 13.01
N LEU A 93 1.15 9.86 13.77
CA LEU A 93 1.22 9.81 15.24
C LEU A 93 0.39 8.65 15.83
N VAL A 94 -0.76 8.35 15.23
CA VAL A 94 -1.67 7.28 15.67
C VAL A 94 -1.01 5.91 15.54
N ASP A 95 -0.15 5.71 14.54
CA ASP A 95 0.59 4.46 14.38
C ASP A 95 1.65 4.26 15.47
N ARG A 96 2.31 5.34 15.91
CA ARG A 96 3.28 5.36 17.01
C ARG A 96 2.62 5.16 18.38
N LEU A 97 1.35 5.52 18.49
CA LEU A 97 0.51 5.28 19.67
C LEU A 97 -0.08 3.87 19.73
N ALA A 98 0.17 3.02 18.72
CA ALA A 98 -0.23 1.63 18.77
C ALA A 98 0.45 0.89 19.93
N PHE A 99 -0.27 -0.06 20.54
CA PHE A 99 0.21 -0.91 21.62
C PHE A 99 0.65 -0.16 22.90
N LYS A 100 0.12 1.05 23.11
CA LYS A 100 0.22 1.80 24.36
C LYS A 100 -0.89 1.41 25.35
N SER A 101 -1.12 2.22 26.38
CA SER A 101 -2.17 1.93 27.37
C SER A 101 -3.57 1.90 26.75
N THR A 102 -4.42 1.05 27.32
CA THR A 102 -5.81 0.85 26.92
C THR A 102 -6.71 0.94 28.14
N ALA A 103 -8.03 0.98 27.94
CA ALA A 103 -8.98 0.97 29.04
C ALA A 103 -8.82 -0.23 30.01
N ASN A 104 -8.23 -1.34 29.54
CA ASN A 104 -8.13 -2.59 30.29
C ASN A 104 -6.71 -2.91 30.76
N ARG A 105 -5.68 -2.26 30.21
CA ARG A 105 -4.27 -2.55 30.50
C ARG A 105 -3.43 -1.28 30.50
N SER A 106 -2.51 -1.20 31.46
CA SER A 106 -1.41 -0.24 31.42
C SER A 106 -0.49 -0.49 30.22
N ALA A 107 0.30 0.51 29.83
CA ALA A 107 1.28 0.37 28.75
C ALA A 107 2.31 -0.74 29.04
N VAL A 108 2.71 -0.91 30.31
CA VAL A 108 3.65 -1.96 30.73
C VAL A 108 3.03 -3.35 30.55
N GLU A 109 1.80 -3.55 31.03
CA GLU A 109 1.09 -4.84 30.87
C GLU A 109 0.83 -5.18 29.40
N MET A 110 0.57 -4.18 28.55
CA MET A 110 0.44 -4.38 27.11
C MET A 110 1.75 -4.90 26.51
N ILE A 111 2.88 -4.25 26.81
CA ILE A 111 4.20 -4.65 26.30
C ILE A 111 4.60 -6.03 26.82
N GLU A 112 4.49 -6.30 28.12
CA GLU A 112 4.79 -7.61 28.70
C GLU A 112 3.92 -8.71 28.09
N GLY A 113 2.64 -8.40 27.83
CA GLY A 113 1.72 -9.27 27.11
C GLY A 113 2.24 -9.60 25.71
N LEU A 114 2.65 -8.60 24.94
CA LEU A 114 3.19 -8.78 23.59
C LEU A 114 4.52 -9.55 23.57
N GLU A 115 5.43 -9.26 24.50
CA GLU A 115 6.72 -9.95 24.63
C GLU A 115 6.54 -11.42 25.00
N SER A 116 5.59 -11.73 25.90
CA SER A 116 5.26 -13.11 26.28
C SER A 116 4.75 -13.96 25.10
N LEU A 117 4.23 -13.31 24.06
CA LEU A 117 3.73 -13.91 22.83
C LEU A 117 4.77 -13.94 21.69
N GLY A 118 5.99 -13.49 21.96
CA GLY A 118 7.11 -13.49 21.02
C GLY A 118 7.42 -12.13 20.38
N GLY A 119 6.67 -11.07 20.70
CA GLY A 119 7.00 -9.69 20.30
C GLY A 119 6.94 -9.40 18.79
N ASN A 120 6.43 -10.31 17.97
CA ASN A 120 6.36 -10.15 16.52
C ASN A 120 5.05 -9.47 16.10
N ASN A 121 4.96 -8.17 16.37
CA ASN A 121 3.83 -7.30 16.04
C ASN A 121 4.29 -6.03 15.32
N LEU A 122 3.39 -5.42 14.56
CA LEU A 122 3.63 -4.19 13.81
C LEU A 122 2.36 -3.36 13.73
N CYS A 123 2.51 -2.05 13.85
CA CYS A 123 1.56 -1.08 13.35
C CYS A 123 2.26 -0.15 12.35
N ALA A 124 1.61 0.15 11.23
CA ALA A 124 2.17 1.07 10.23
C ALA A 124 1.07 1.82 9.48
N SER A 125 1.29 3.12 9.26
CA SER A 125 0.42 3.96 8.45
C SER A 125 0.87 4.04 7.00
N SER A 126 -0.13 4.20 6.12
CA SER A 126 0.06 4.49 4.71
C SER A 126 -0.94 5.58 4.29
N ARG A 127 -0.94 5.91 2.99
CA ARG A 127 -1.87 6.89 2.42
C ARG A 127 -3.32 6.43 2.53
N GLU A 128 -3.60 5.13 2.38
CA GLU A 128 -4.98 4.60 2.30
C GLU A 128 -5.33 3.57 3.39
N THR A 129 -4.35 3.11 4.16
CA THR A 129 -4.59 2.08 5.17
C THR A 129 -3.75 2.28 6.42
N MET A 130 -4.34 1.91 7.55
CA MET A 130 -3.67 1.68 8.82
C MET A 130 -3.67 0.18 9.10
N ILE A 131 -2.49 -0.41 9.32
CA ILE A 131 -2.34 -1.86 9.53
C ILE A 131 -1.91 -2.15 10.96
N TYR A 132 -2.56 -3.11 11.61
CA TYR A 132 -2.14 -3.71 12.87
C TYR A 132 -2.00 -5.21 12.64
N GLN A 133 -0.80 -5.78 12.73
CA GLN A 133 -0.58 -7.18 12.37
C GLN A 133 0.42 -7.87 13.29
N ALA A 134 0.29 -9.19 13.40
CA ALA A 134 1.19 -10.01 14.18
C ALA A 134 1.23 -11.46 13.70
N ALA A 135 2.31 -12.16 14.06
CA ALA A 135 2.43 -13.61 13.91
C ALA A 135 2.79 -14.27 15.24
N VAL A 136 2.05 -15.31 15.60
CA VAL A 136 2.18 -16.02 16.88
C VAL A 136 1.99 -17.52 16.69
N PHE A 137 2.37 -18.31 17.70
CA PHE A 137 2.08 -19.74 17.71
C PHE A 137 0.57 -19.99 17.73
N ASN A 138 0.13 -21.10 17.14
CA ASN A 138 -1.29 -21.41 16.91
C ASN A 138 -2.16 -21.42 18.19
N LYS A 139 -1.56 -21.74 19.34
CA LYS A 139 -2.24 -21.73 20.66
C LYS A 139 -2.54 -20.32 21.16
N ASP A 140 -1.74 -19.33 20.77
CA ASP A 140 -1.74 -17.98 21.31
C ASP A 140 -2.60 -17.00 20.49
N VAL A 141 -3.26 -17.50 19.45
CA VAL A 141 -4.10 -16.71 18.52
C VAL A 141 -5.14 -15.85 19.24
N GLU A 142 -5.84 -16.42 20.22
CA GLU A 142 -6.89 -15.69 20.94
C GLU A 142 -6.30 -14.57 21.81
N GLN A 143 -5.21 -14.85 22.52
CA GLN A 143 -4.56 -13.87 23.38
C GLN A 143 -3.98 -12.71 22.56
N MET A 144 -3.33 -13.01 21.43
CA MET A 144 -2.79 -11.96 20.56
C MET A 144 -3.90 -11.13 19.91
N PHE A 145 -4.96 -11.77 19.44
CA PHE A 145 -6.08 -11.07 18.82
C PHE A 145 -6.80 -10.15 19.81
N ALA A 146 -6.89 -10.53 21.09
CA ALA A 146 -7.40 -9.67 22.14
C ALA A 146 -6.56 -8.39 22.30
N LEU A 147 -5.22 -8.51 22.35
CA LEU A 147 -4.33 -7.34 22.45
C LEU A 147 -4.42 -6.43 21.22
N LEU A 148 -4.45 -7.02 20.01
CA LEU A 148 -4.66 -6.27 18.76
C LEU A 148 -6.01 -5.53 18.76
N SER A 149 -7.07 -6.19 19.21
CA SER A 149 -8.40 -5.58 19.27
C SER A 149 -8.45 -4.44 20.27
N GLU A 150 -7.82 -4.58 21.44
CA GLU A 150 -7.81 -3.53 22.46
C GLU A 150 -7.08 -2.26 22.01
N THR A 151 -5.90 -2.38 21.38
CA THR A 151 -5.21 -1.19 20.86
C THR A 151 -5.97 -0.51 19.71
N VAL A 152 -6.86 -1.23 19.02
CA VAL A 152 -7.70 -0.67 17.95
C VAL A 152 -8.97 -0.03 18.52
N VAL A 153 -9.64 -0.68 19.48
CA VAL A 153 -11.00 -0.28 19.88
C VAL A 153 -11.02 0.59 21.14
N CYS A 154 -10.12 0.36 22.11
CA CYS A 154 -10.14 1.05 23.39
C CYS A 154 -8.78 1.61 23.87
N PRO A 155 -8.01 2.32 23.02
CA PRO A 155 -6.79 2.98 23.47
C PRO A 155 -7.12 4.13 24.43
N GLN A 156 -6.30 4.31 25.48
CA GLN A 156 -6.52 5.36 26.48
C GLN A 156 -6.07 6.74 25.98
N ILE A 157 -4.96 6.77 25.23
CA ILE A 157 -4.37 7.96 24.60
C ILE A 157 -4.14 9.04 25.66
N THR A 158 -3.19 8.86 26.56
CA THR A 158 -2.91 9.89 27.59
C THR A 158 -2.15 11.09 26.98
N GLU A 159 -2.21 12.25 27.63
CA GLU A 159 -1.43 13.42 27.18
C GLU A 159 0.08 13.14 27.23
N ASP A 160 0.54 12.40 28.24
CA ASP A 160 1.96 12.02 28.37
C ASP A 160 2.39 11.10 27.22
N GLU A 161 1.59 10.09 26.86
CA GLU A 161 1.89 9.21 25.72
C GLU A 161 1.95 9.99 24.40
N VAL A 162 1.05 10.94 24.20
CA VAL A 162 1.02 11.81 23.01
C VAL A 162 2.24 12.73 22.98
N ALA A 163 2.61 13.32 24.10
CA ALA A 163 3.81 14.17 24.19
C ALA A 163 5.08 13.38 23.84
N ASP A 164 5.24 12.17 24.40
CA ASP A 164 6.39 11.29 24.11
C ASP A 164 6.46 10.93 22.61
N GLN A 165 5.31 10.62 22.00
CA GLN A 165 5.27 10.28 20.57
C GLN A 165 5.50 11.51 19.68
N ARG A 166 5.10 12.71 20.10
CA ARG A 166 5.40 13.94 19.37
C ARG A 166 6.89 14.23 19.34
N ASP A 167 7.58 14.09 20.47
CA ASP A 167 9.03 14.29 20.54
C ASP A 167 9.76 13.27 19.67
N THR A 168 9.34 12.00 19.74
CA THR A 168 9.89 10.92 18.90
C THR A 168 9.66 11.20 17.41
N ALA A 169 8.44 11.60 17.04
CA ALA A 169 8.10 11.93 15.66
C ALA A 169 8.91 13.13 15.14
N ALA A 170 9.16 14.16 15.96
CA ALA A 170 9.97 15.31 15.58
C ALA A 170 11.40 14.88 15.20
N TYR A 171 12.03 14.02 16.02
CA TYR A 171 13.36 13.48 15.71
C TYR A 171 13.34 12.64 14.43
N GLU A 172 12.36 11.75 14.29
CA GLU A 172 12.24 10.90 13.11
C GLU A 172 12.07 11.72 11.81
N ILE A 173 11.18 12.72 11.82
CA ILE A 173 10.94 13.61 10.69
C ILE A 173 12.25 14.30 10.30
N SER A 174 12.98 14.85 11.29
CA SER A 174 14.26 15.51 11.04
C SER A 174 15.31 14.58 10.40
N GLU A 175 15.29 13.29 10.73
CA GLU A 175 16.18 12.29 10.16
C GLU A 175 15.75 11.89 8.73
N ILE A 176 14.45 11.74 8.50
CA ILE A 176 13.90 11.41 7.17
C ILE A 176 14.18 12.52 6.15
N TRP A 177 14.05 13.80 6.55
CA TRP A 177 14.38 14.93 5.67
C TRP A 177 15.84 14.96 5.22
N GLN A 178 16.74 14.28 5.93
CA GLN A 178 18.15 14.16 5.55
C GLN A 178 18.44 12.99 4.60
N LYS A 179 17.44 12.15 4.30
CA LYS A 179 17.55 10.94 3.47
C LYS A 179 16.75 11.12 2.17
N PRO A 180 17.40 11.55 1.06
CA PRO A 180 16.76 11.77 -0.24
C PRO A 180 15.88 10.61 -0.70
N GLU A 181 16.32 9.37 -0.47
CA GLU A 181 15.62 8.15 -0.85
C GLU A 181 14.26 7.96 -0.14
N LEU A 182 14.07 8.57 1.03
CA LEU A 182 12.82 8.52 1.78
C LEU A 182 11.95 9.76 1.51
N ILE A 183 12.54 10.95 1.44
CA ILE A 183 11.79 12.20 1.31
C ILE A 183 11.34 12.51 -0.12
N LEU A 184 12.14 12.17 -1.14
CA LEU A 184 11.78 12.49 -2.53
C LEU A 184 10.54 11.76 -3.04
N PRO A 185 10.30 10.46 -2.72
CA PRO A 185 9.01 9.84 -2.99
C PRO A 185 7.84 10.60 -2.34
N GLU A 186 8.01 11.09 -1.12
CA GLU A 186 6.97 11.84 -0.41
C GLU A 186 6.66 13.17 -1.11
N VAL A 187 7.69 13.95 -1.42
CA VAL A 187 7.58 15.22 -2.16
C VAL A 187 6.98 14.98 -3.56
N THR A 188 7.31 13.86 -4.21
CA THR A 188 6.74 13.48 -5.50
C THR A 188 5.22 13.35 -5.42
N HIS A 189 4.67 12.76 -4.34
CA HIS A 189 3.23 12.67 -4.14
C HIS A 189 2.59 14.04 -3.89
N MET A 190 3.21 14.86 -3.03
CA MET A 190 2.72 16.21 -2.71
C MET A 190 2.67 17.13 -3.95
N VAL A 191 3.61 16.97 -4.89
CA VAL A 191 3.61 17.72 -6.15
C VAL A 191 2.65 17.12 -7.18
N ALA A 192 2.50 15.79 -7.19
CA ALA A 192 1.67 15.10 -8.17
C ALA A 192 0.17 15.35 -7.98
N TYR A 193 -0.30 15.43 -6.74
CA TYR A 193 -1.72 15.45 -6.39
C TYR A 193 -2.10 16.69 -5.58
N GLU A 194 -3.33 17.16 -5.79
CA GLU A 194 -3.94 18.21 -4.97
C GLU A 194 -4.87 17.58 -3.94
N GLY A 195 -4.53 17.71 -2.66
CA GLY A 195 -5.21 16.99 -1.57
C GLY A 195 -5.09 15.47 -1.69
N THR A 196 -5.86 14.72 -0.90
CA THR A 196 -5.93 13.24 -0.94
C THR A 196 -4.54 12.57 -0.96
N LEU A 197 -4.14 11.92 -2.05
CA LEU A 197 -2.82 11.26 -2.19
C LEU A 197 -1.63 12.24 -2.08
N GLY A 198 -1.86 13.53 -2.29
CA GLY A 198 -0.89 14.61 -2.11
C GLY A 198 -0.82 15.15 -0.69
N ASN A 199 -1.71 14.71 0.22
CA ASN A 199 -1.57 15.00 1.63
C ASN A 199 -0.27 14.39 2.18
N PRO A 200 0.40 15.09 3.10
CA PRO A 200 1.66 14.62 3.65
C PRO A 200 1.45 13.35 4.47
N LEU A 201 2.19 12.29 4.13
CA LEU A 201 2.22 11.04 4.88
C LEU A 201 2.95 11.22 6.22
N LEU A 202 4.01 12.01 6.21
CA LEU A 202 4.76 12.40 7.40
C LEU A 202 4.12 13.64 8.00
N CYS A 203 3.93 13.66 9.32
CA CYS A 203 3.38 14.84 9.97
C CYS A 203 4.27 16.08 9.69
N PRO A 204 3.71 17.20 9.20
CA PRO A 204 4.47 18.44 9.10
C PRO A 204 4.97 18.88 10.47
N GLU A 205 6.20 19.40 10.54
CA GLU A 205 6.85 19.74 11.81
C GLU A 205 6.08 20.84 12.55
N GLU A 206 5.55 21.81 11.81
CA GLU A 206 4.70 22.90 12.29
C GLU A 206 3.37 22.42 12.89
N ARG A 207 2.91 21.21 12.53
CA ARG A 207 1.67 20.61 13.03
C ARG A 207 1.87 19.87 14.35
N LEU A 208 3.06 19.32 14.61
CA LEU A 208 3.34 18.53 15.82
C LEU A 208 2.95 19.28 17.12
N PRO A 209 3.26 20.58 17.29
CA PRO A 209 2.87 21.33 18.49
C PRO A 209 1.37 21.36 18.78
N MET A 210 0.55 21.24 17.72
CA MET A 210 -0.89 21.41 17.76
C MET A 210 -1.65 20.09 18.00
N ILE A 211 -0.96 18.95 18.03
CA ILE A 211 -1.59 17.65 18.25
C ILE A 211 -1.63 17.37 19.76
N ASP A 212 -2.83 17.18 20.30
CA ASP A 212 -3.09 16.79 21.68
C ASP A 212 -3.90 15.49 21.76
N ALA A 213 -4.06 14.90 22.94
CA ALA A 213 -4.80 13.65 23.07
C ALA A 213 -6.30 13.80 22.70
N SER A 214 -6.86 15.00 22.81
CA SER A 214 -8.26 15.24 22.43
C SER A 214 -8.45 15.12 20.92
N LEU A 215 -7.53 15.66 20.13
CA LEU A 215 -7.54 15.62 18.67
C LEU A 215 -7.33 14.21 18.13
N VAL A 216 -6.44 13.42 18.76
CA VAL A 216 -6.23 12.01 18.40
C VAL A 216 -7.50 11.20 18.68
N ARG A 217 -8.17 11.41 19.81
CA ARG A 217 -9.45 10.75 20.11
C ARG A 217 -10.55 11.15 19.13
N GLU A 218 -10.63 12.43 18.76
CA GLU A 218 -11.57 12.92 17.75
C GLU A 218 -11.36 12.25 16.39
N TYR A 219 -10.10 12.19 15.92
CA TYR A 219 -9.72 11.49 14.69
C TYR A 219 -10.17 10.02 14.73
N ARG A 220 -9.90 9.30 15.82
CA ARG A 220 -10.30 7.89 15.94
C ARG A 220 -11.82 7.74 15.96
N ALA A 221 -12.55 8.58 16.70
CA ALA A 221 -14.01 8.56 16.72
C ALA A 221 -14.62 8.77 15.31
N GLN A 222 -13.94 9.54 14.47
CA GLN A 222 -14.37 9.77 13.10
C GLN A 222 -14.05 8.59 12.16
N PHE A 223 -12.83 8.05 12.21
CA PHE A 223 -12.33 7.12 11.19
C PHE A 223 -12.37 5.64 11.58
N TYR A 224 -12.27 5.31 12.87
CA TYR A 224 -12.22 3.92 13.35
C TYR A 224 -13.63 3.37 13.54
N ARG A 225 -14.25 2.98 12.43
CA ARG A 225 -15.60 2.38 12.40
C ARG A 225 -15.55 0.94 11.89
N PRO A 226 -16.39 0.03 12.41
CA PRO A 226 -16.35 -1.39 12.06
C PRO A 226 -16.53 -1.62 10.56
N GLU A 227 -17.39 -0.86 9.88
CA GLU A 227 -17.61 -0.97 8.43
C GLU A 227 -16.37 -0.62 7.57
N LYS A 228 -15.39 0.08 8.15
CA LYS A 228 -14.11 0.42 7.53
C LYS A 228 -12.99 -0.55 7.89
N MET A 229 -13.28 -1.59 8.67
CA MET A 229 -12.30 -2.53 9.17
C MET A 229 -12.39 -3.89 8.46
N VAL A 230 -11.23 -4.52 8.32
CA VAL A 230 -11.09 -5.92 7.91
C VAL A 230 -10.22 -6.64 8.93
N ALA A 231 -10.77 -7.64 9.60
CA ALA A 231 -10.00 -8.57 10.40
C ALA A 231 -9.57 -9.75 9.51
N VAL A 232 -8.27 -10.03 9.47
CA VAL A 232 -7.69 -11.07 8.60
C VAL A 232 -6.95 -12.08 9.44
N PHE A 233 -7.06 -13.36 9.09
CA PHE A 233 -6.32 -14.44 9.73
C PHE A 233 -5.77 -15.43 8.70
N THR A 234 -4.51 -15.85 8.86
CA THR A 234 -3.95 -16.99 8.12
C THR A 234 -3.63 -18.14 9.08
N GLY A 235 -3.94 -19.37 8.67
CA GLY A 235 -3.73 -20.57 9.50
C GLY A 235 -4.76 -20.76 10.62
N VAL A 236 -5.79 -19.92 10.68
CA VAL A 236 -6.91 -20.00 11.66
C VAL A 236 -8.18 -20.43 10.93
N GLU A 237 -8.93 -21.38 11.52
CA GLU A 237 -10.20 -21.81 10.96
C GLU A 237 -11.22 -20.65 10.92
N HIS A 238 -11.97 -20.52 9.83
CA HIS A 238 -12.88 -19.40 9.61
C HIS A 238 -13.94 -19.24 10.72
N SER A 239 -14.51 -20.34 11.19
CA SER A 239 -15.49 -20.36 12.29
C SER A 239 -14.93 -19.75 13.57
N ARG A 240 -13.69 -20.14 13.93
CA ARG A 240 -12.94 -19.59 15.06
C ARG A 240 -12.63 -18.11 14.86
N ALA A 241 -12.14 -17.72 13.68
CA ALA A 241 -11.82 -16.32 13.38
C ALA A 241 -13.05 -15.40 13.51
N VAL A 242 -14.20 -15.82 12.98
CA VAL A 242 -15.47 -15.08 13.12
C VAL A 242 -15.85 -14.94 14.59
N SER A 243 -15.78 -16.02 15.38
CA SER A 243 -16.11 -15.96 16.81
C SER A 243 -15.19 -15.03 17.61
N LEU A 244 -13.91 -14.95 17.25
CA LEU A 244 -12.95 -14.04 17.88
C LEU A 244 -13.26 -12.59 17.49
N ALA A 245 -13.53 -12.33 16.21
CA ALA A 245 -13.90 -11.00 15.73
C ALA A 245 -15.21 -10.49 16.34
N GLU A 246 -16.24 -11.35 16.47
CA GLU A 246 -17.48 -11.00 17.16
C GLU A 246 -17.20 -10.60 18.62
N ARG A 247 -16.48 -11.45 19.35
CA ARG A 247 -16.19 -11.25 20.78
C ARG A 247 -15.36 -9.99 21.08
N TYR A 248 -14.31 -9.72 20.29
CA TYR A 248 -13.34 -8.68 20.61
C TYR A 248 -13.53 -7.37 19.81
N LEU A 249 -14.24 -7.42 18.68
CA LEU A 249 -14.45 -6.26 17.81
C LEU A 249 -15.92 -5.90 17.59
N THR A 250 -16.90 -6.62 18.14
CA THR A 250 -18.32 -6.22 18.03
C THR A 250 -18.86 -5.77 19.38
N ASP A 251 -18.72 -6.61 20.41
CA ASP A 251 -19.16 -6.29 21.78
C ASP A 251 -18.54 -4.98 22.32
N SER A 252 -17.32 -4.66 21.90
CA SER A 252 -16.60 -3.45 22.31
C SER A 252 -17.08 -2.17 21.65
N PHE A 253 -17.66 -2.23 20.44
CA PHE A 253 -18.26 -1.06 19.78
C PHE A 253 -19.71 -0.83 20.20
N GLU A 254 -20.42 -1.88 20.65
CA GLU A 254 -21.80 -1.78 21.14
C GLU A 254 -21.89 -1.31 22.62
N SER A 255 -20.78 -1.37 23.36
CA SER A 255 -20.72 -0.90 24.74
C SER A 255 -20.93 0.63 24.83
N PRO A 256 -21.94 1.15 25.57
CA PRO A 256 -22.37 2.56 25.52
C PRO A 256 -21.40 3.63 26.07
N GLY A 257 -20.09 3.35 26.17
CA GLY A 257 -19.10 4.22 26.82
C GLY A 257 -18.09 4.91 25.90
N ALA A 258 -17.73 4.31 24.75
CA ALA A 258 -16.52 4.75 24.02
C ALA A 258 -16.79 5.64 22.79
N LEU A 259 -17.85 5.40 22.02
CA LEU A 259 -18.19 6.22 20.84
C LEU A 259 -19.33 7.22 21.07
N ALA A 260 -20.25 6.93 22.00
CA ALA A 260 -21.49 7.70 22.17
C ALA A 260 -21.31 9.03 22.92
N SER A 261 -20.25 9.16 23.74
CA SER A 261 -20.01 10.34 24.58
C SER A 261 -19.30 11.49 23.86
N ILE A 262 -18.63 11.22 22.73
CA ILE A 262 -17.93 12.24 21.92
C ILE A 262 -18.87 12.84 20.87
N ALA A 263 -19.83 12.05 20.37
CA ALA A 263 -20.80 12.48 19.37
C ALA A 263 -21.75 13.60 19.84
N THR A 264 -21.87 13.84 21.16
CA THR A 264 -22.76 14.86 21.74
C THR A 264 -22.10 16.22 21.98
N SER A 265 -20.76 16.33 21.92
CA SER A 265 -20.04 17.60 22.15
C SER A 265 -19.21 18.08 20.96
N ALA A 266 -18.80 17.19 20.05
CA ALA A 266 -18.21 17.62 18.79
C ALA A 266 -19.35 17.89 17.81
N THR A 267 -19.51 19.14 17.38
CA THR A 267 -20.18 19.46 16.12
C THR A 267 -19.44 18.68 15.04
N ILE A 268 -19.89 17.47 14.71
CA ILE A 268 -19.31 16.66 13.64
C ILE A 268 -19.53 17.48 12.38
N ASN A 269 -18.48 18.18 11.94
CA ASN A 269 -18.47 18.83 10.64
C ASN A 269 -18.63 17.71 9.61
N THR A 270 -19.84 17.58 9.10
CA THR A 270 -20.23 16.55 8.13
C THR A 270 -19.38 16.59 6.86
N SER A 271 -18.67 17.70 6.62
CA SER A 271 -17.68 17.87 5.54
C SER A 271 -16.51 16.90 5.60
N ASP A 272 -15.95 16.60 6.78
CA ASP A 272 -14.77 15.71 6.87
C ASP A 272 -15.13 14.22 6.85
N SER A 273 -16.37 13.87 7.24
CA SER A 273 -16.84 12.48 7.19
C SER A 273 -17.03 11.96 5.75
N ASP A 274 -17.22 12.86 4.79
CA ASP A 274 -17.42 12.53 3.37
C ASP A 274 -16.11 12.48 2.57
N ARG A 275 -14.97 12.89 3.15
CA ARG A 275 -13.63 12.85 2.51
C ARG A 275 -13.17 11.45 2.15
N SER A 276 -13.75 10.41 2.76
CA SER A 276 -13.51 9.02 2.34
C SER A 276 -13.99 8.67 0.93
N LYS A 277 -14.74 9.58 0.28
CA LYS A 277 -15.14 9.46 -1.13
C LYS A 277 -14.44 10.46 -2.04
N GLU A 278 -13.53 11.28 -1.51
CA GLU A 278 -12.79 12.25 -2.31
C GLU A 278 -11.85 11.51 -3.25
N ILE A 279 -11.98 11.80 -4.54
CA ILE A 279 -11.22 11.18 -5.62
C ILE A 279 -9.86 11.88 -5.71
N ALA A 280 -8.81 11.10 -5.92
CA ALA A 280 -7.49 11.67 -6.16
C ALA A 280 -7.42 12.47 -7.46
N LEU A 281 -7.04 13.74 -7.36
CA LEU A 281 -6.87 14.64 -8.51
C LEU A 281 -5.38 14.79 -8.83
N TYR A 282 -4.93 14.11 -9.87
CA TYR A 282 -3.58 14.28 -10.40
C TYR A 282 -3.47 15.58 -11.19
N LYS A 283 -2.45 16.37 -10.89
CA LYS A 283 -2.15 17.66 -11.53
C LYS A 283 -0.80 17.66 -12.26
N GLY A 284 0.14 16.85 -11.77
CA GLY A 284 1.55 17.02 -12.08
C GLY A 284 2.10 18.35 -11.55
N GLY A 285 3.36 18.65 -11.84
CA GLY A 285 4.00 19.83 -11.30
C GLY A 285 5.52 19.74 -11.31
N GLU A 286 6.17 20.80 -10.88
CA GLU A 286 7.62 20.85 -10.74
C GLU A 286 7.98 21.43 -9.38
N THR A 287 8.92 20.81 -8.68
CA THR A 287 9.60 21.40 -7.52
C THR A 287 11.07 21.02 -7.50
N CYS A 288 11.88 21.84 -6.84
CA CYS A 288 13.29 21.57 -6.60
C CYS A 288 13.62 21.90 -5.16
N LEU A 289 14.07 20.90 -4.41
CA LEU A 289 14.61 21.07 -3.07
C LEU A 289 16.07 21.50 -3.15
N ASP A 290 16.50 22.25 -2.14
CA ASP A 290 17.90 22.62 -1.99
C ASP A 290 18.79 21.38 -1.82
N PRO A 291 20.07 21.46 -2.24
CA PRO A 291 21.01 20.37 -2.02
C PRO A 291 21.13 20.06 -0.52
N PRO A 292 21.25 18.77 -0.14
CA PRO A 292 21.46 18.41 1.25
C PRO A 292 22.77 19.02 1.78
N PRO A 293 22.85 19.36 3.08
CA PRO A 293 24.06 19.90 3.66
C PRO A 293 25.22 18.89 3.55
N PRO A 294 26.46 19.35 3.33
CA PRO A 294 27.61 18.46 3.18
C PRO A 294 27.85 17.70 4.50
N ASN A 295 27.75 16.37 4.43
CA ASN A 295 27.88 15.45 5.56
C ASN A 295 29.13 14.55 5.48
N GLY A 296 30.09 14.92 4.62
CA GLY A 296 31.31 14.13 4.37
C GLY A 296 31.14 12.94 3.42
N GLN A 297 29.92 12.72 2.90
CA GLN A 297 29.67 11.76 1.81
C GLN A 297 29.74 12.45 0.44
N PRO A 298 29.85 11.69 -0.67
CA PRO A 298 29.78 12.25 -2.00
C PRO A 298 28.48 13.03 -2.21
N GLU A 299 28.60 14.23 -2.76
CA GLU A 299 27.44 15.05 -3.12
C GLU A 299 26.75 14.46 -4.34
N PHE A 300 25.42 14.39 -4.28
CA PHE A 300 24.59 13.93 -5.38
C PHE A 300 23.45 14.91 -5.66
N SER A 301 22.96 14.84 -6.89
CA SER A 301 21.75 15.49 -7.36
C SER A 301 20.74 14.42 -7.72
N HIS A 302 19.49 14.64 -7.33
CA HIS A 302 18.42 13.66 -7.49
C HIS A 302 17.34 14.21 -8.41
N MET A 303 16.75 13.34 -9.23
CA MET A 303 15.64 13.68 -10.12
C MET A 303 14.63 12.53 -10.17
N HIS A 304 13.36 12.87 -9.94
CA HIS A 304 12.21 12.01 -10.09
C HIS A 304 11.33 12.59 -11.20
N ILE A 305 11.06 11.79 -12.23
CA ILE A 305 10.07 12.12 -13.27
C ILE A 305 8.99 11.05 -13.21
N ALA A 306 7.76 11.46 -12.96
CA ALA A 306 6.59 10.60 -12.85
C ALA A 306 5.41 11.11 -13.68
N PHE A 307 4.52 10.18 -14.02
CA PHE A 307 3.24 10.44 -14.68
C PHE A 307 2.12 9.76 -13.88
N GLU A 308 0.90 10.22 -14.11
CA GLU A 308 -0.30 9.53 -13.60
C GLU A 308 -0.32 8.09 -14.12
N ALA A 309 -0.45 7.14 -13.19
CA ALA A 309 -0.55 5.73 -13.47
C ALA A 309 -1.94 5.19 -13.12
N LEU A 310 -2.07 3.88 -13.20
CA LEU A 310 -3.33 3.20 -13.10
C LEU A 310 -3.69 2.89 -11.63
N SER A 311 -4.99 2.94 -11.35
CA SER A 311 -5.57 2.35 -10.15
C SER A 311 -5.28 0.84 -10.09
N ILE A 312 -5.20 0.30 -8.88
CA ILE A 312 -5.05 -1.15 -8.64
C ILE A 312 -6.18 -2.00 -9.27
N ASN A 313 -7.31 -1.37 -9.57
CA ASN A 313 -8.49 -2.01 -10.19
C ASN A 313 -8.49 -1.95 -11.72
N ASP A 314 -7.54 -1.25 -12.35
CA ASP A 314 -7.47 -1.16 -13.81
C ASP A 314 -7.03 -2.51 -14.40
N PRO A 315 -7.67 -3.02 -15.47
CA PRO A 315 -7.29 -4.28 -16.11
C PRO A 315 -5.84 -4.31 -16.63
N ASP A 316 -5.25 -3.14 -16.92
CA ASP A 316 -3.87 -3.02 -17.38
C ASP A 316 -2.83 -2.98 -16.22
N ILE A 317 -3.24 -3.18 -14.96
CA ILE A 317 -2.34 -3.09 -13.79
C ILE A 317 -1.14 -4.04 -13.88
N TYR A 318 -1.36 -5.28 -14.35
CA TYR A 318 -0.28 -6.26 -14.52
C TYR A 318 0.68 -5.86 -15.64
N ALA A 319 0.20 -5.15 -16.65
CA ALA A 319 1.05 -4.64 -17.73
C ALA A 319 1.95 -3.50 -17.24
N VAL A 320 1.44 -2.59 -16.39
CA VAL A 320 2.27 -1.55 -15.73
C VAL A 320 3.29 -2.18 -14.79
N ALA A 321 2.91 -3.18 -14.00
CA ALA A 321 3.84 -3.90 -13.12
C ALA A 321 4.94 -4.62 -13.93
N ALA A 322 4.58 -5.25 -15.06
CA ALA A 322 5.55 -5.86 -15.96
C ALA A 322 6.47 -4.82 -16.62
N LEU A 323 5.95 -3.63 -16.97
CA LEU A 323 6.73 -2.50 -17.47
C LEU A 323 7.74 -2.01 -16.43
N GLN A 324 7.31 -1.87 -15.17
CA GLN A 324 8.20 -1.52 -14.05
C GLN A 324 9.31 -2.57 -13.89
N THR A 325 8.97 -3.87 -13.90
CA THR A 325 9.98 -4.94 -13.79
C THR A 325 10.95 -4.94 -14.99
N LEU A 326 10.46 -4.64 -16.19
CA LEU A 326 11.26 -4.58 -17.42
C LEU A 326 12.29 -3.44 -17.38
N LEU A 327 11.87 -2.25 -16.95
CA LEU A 327 12.76 -1.12 -16.72
C LEU A 327 13.73 -1.45 -15.57
N GLY A 328 13.19 -1.94 -14.46
CA GLY A 328 13.93 -2.37 -13.28
C GLY A 328 14.81 -1.25 -12.75
N GLY A 329 16.12 -1.52 -12.70
CA GLY A 329 17.15 -0.58 -12.28
C GLY A 329 17.76 -0.97 -10.94
N GLY A 330 18.35 0.01 -10.26
CA GLY A 330 19.00 -0.17 -8.97
C GLY A 330 20.12 0.85 -8.75
N GLY A 331 20.96 0.58 -7.74
CA GLY A 331 22.21 1.29 -7.53
C GLY A 331 23.34 0.74 -8.41
N SER A 332 24.29 1.61 -8.77
CA SER A 332 25.54 1.26 -9.44
C SER A 332 26.36 0.28 -8.61
N PHE A 333 26.32 0.43 -7.28
CA PHE A 333 26.76 -0.62 -6.36
C PHE A 333 25.59 -1.54 -6.00
N SER A 334 25.62 -2.77 -6.51
CA SER A 334 24.65 -3.81 -6.19
C SER A 334 25.36 -5.06 -5.67
N ALA A 335 25.32 -5.29 -4.36
CA ALA A 335 25.77 -6.54 -3.75
C ALA A 335 24.69 -7.62 -3.95
N GLY A 336 25.02 -8.73 -4.60
CA GLY A 336 24.08 -9.83 -4.82
C GLY A 336 24.43 -10.68 -6.04
N GLY A 337 24.00 -11.95 -6.03
CA GLY A 337 24.23 -12.91 -7.10
C GLY A 337 23.32 -12.72 -8.32
N PRO A 338 23.42 -13.61 -9.32
CA PRO A 338 22.50 -13.65 -10.45
C PRO A 338 21.03 -13.71 -10.01
N GLY A 339 20.15 -13.00 -10.72
CA GLY A 339 18.71 -12.94 -10.43
C GLY A 339 18.20 -11.55 -10.01
N LYS A 340 19.09 -10.68 -9.48
CA LYS A 340 18.76 -9.34 -8.99
C LYS A 340 18.35 -8.28 -10.04
N GLY A 341 18.14 -8.67 -11.29
CA GLY A 341 17.67 -7.74 -12.32
C GLY A 341 18.73 -6.98 -13.13
N MET A 342 20.00 -7.39 -13.14
CA MET A 342 21.09 -6.71 -13.88
C MET A 342 20.90 -6.60 -15.41
N TYR A 343 19.94 -7.34 -15.97
CA TYR A 343 19.58 -7.29 -17.39
C TYR A 343 18.31 -6.47 -17.65
N SER A 344 17.84 -5.69 -16.68
CA SER A 344 16.76 -4.73 -16.91
C SER A 344 17.27 -3.51 -17.70
N ARG A 345 16.37 -2.78 -18.38
CA ARG A 345 16.79 -1.69 -19.29
C ARG A 345 17.56 -0.57 -18.59
N LEU A 346 17.12 -0.16 -17.40
CA LEU A 346 17.82 0.90 -16.66
C LEU A 346 19.21 0.45 -16.22
N TYR A 347 19.39 -0.83 -15.91
CA TYR A 347 20.72 -1.36 -15.62
C TYR A 347 21.63 -1.37 -16.87
N THR A 348 21.14 -1.90 -17.98
CA THR A 348 21.94 -2.08 -19.21
C THR A 348 22.23 -0.78 -19.95
N ASN A 349 21.23 0.10 -20.03
CA ASN A 349 21.28 1.31 -20.84
C ASN A 349 21.69 2.55 -20.05
N VAL A 350 21.52 2.54 -18.72
CA VAL A 350 21.88 3.68 -17.87
C VAL A 350 23.08 3.35 -17.01
N LEU A 351 22.94 2.47 -16.02
CA LEU A 351 24.00 2.21 -15.01
C LEU A 351 25.30 1.71 -15.64
N ASN A 352 25.23 0.82 -16.64
CA ASN A 352 26.43 0.31 -17.31
C ASN A 352 27.06 1.30 -18.32
N GLN A 353 26.33 2.34 -18.74
CA GLN A 353 26.78 3.29 -19.77
C GLN A 353 27.29 4.60 -19.19
N TYR A 354 26.66 5.06 -18.10
CA TYR A 354 26.93 6.37 -17.50
C TYR A 354 27.52 6.21 -16.10
N GLY A 355 28.85 6.23 -16.00
CA GLY A 355 29.55 6.10 -14.70
C GLY A 355 29.32 7.27 -13.74
N PHE A 356 28.64 8.33 -14.17
CA PHE A 356 28.25 9.46 -13.32
C PHE A 356 26.87 9.29 -12.65
N VAL A 357 26.13 8.23 -13.00
CA VAL A 357 24.84 7.87 -12.40
C VAL A 357 25.09 6.86 -11.29
N GLU A 358 24.69 7.20 -10.07
CA GLU A 358 24.85 6.33 -8.89
C GLU A 358 23.63 5.40 -8.70
N SER A 359 22.43 5.87 -9.02
CA SER A 359 21.22 5.06 -8.93
C SER A 359 20.25 5.46 -10.03
N CYS A 360 19.57 4.49 -10.61
CA CYS A 360 18.49 4.71 -11.56
C CYS A 360 17.50 3.55 -11.48
N VAL A 361 16.28 3.83 -11.02
CA VAL A 361 15.27 2.83 -10.73
C VAL A 361 13.89 3.29 -11.18
N SER A 362 13.10 2.36 -11.70
CA SER A 362 11.68 2.60 -12.01
C SER A 362 10.79 2.24 -10.82
N TYR A 363 9.78 3.06 -10.58
CA TYR A 363 8.80 2.84 -9.51
C TYR A 363 7.38 2.90 -10.04
N ASN A 364 6.48 2.19 -9.36
CA ASN A 364 5.05 2.15 -9.62
C ASN A 364 4.30 2.18 -8.29
N HIS A 365 3.74 3.31 -7.94
CA HIS A 365 2.81 3.46 -6.82
C HIS A 365 1.39 3.34 -7.37
N SER A 366 0.61 2.39 -6.88
CA SER A 366 -0.78 2.20 -7.31
C SER A 366 -1.69 2.24 -6.08
N TYR A 367 -2.77 3.00 -6.21
CA TYR A 367 -3.73 3.28 -5.16
C TYR A 367 -5.13 2.86 -5.61
N ARG A 368 -6.13 3.06 -4.74
CA ARG A 368 -7.52 2.71 -5.04
C ARG A 368 -8.05 3.34 -6.32
N ASP A 369 -7.72 4.60 -6.57
CA ASP A 369 -8.38 5.44 -7.58
C ASP A 369 -7.41 6.23 -8.49
N SER A 370 -6.10 6.12 -8.28
CA SER A 370 -5.05 6.65 -9.16
C SER A 370 -3.71 5.93 -8.90
N GLY A 371 -2.60 6.43 -9.46
CA GLY A 371 -1.25 5.89 -9.27
C GLY A 371 -0.16 6.83 -9.79
N LEU A 372 1.11 6.52 -9.50
CA LEU A 372 2.28 7.19 -10.05
C LEU A 372 3.25 6.18 -10.63
N PHE A 373 3.69 6.44 -11.85
CA PHE A 373 4.69 5.63 -12.53
C PHE A 373 5.81 6.52 -13.03
N GLY A 374 7.05 6.14 -12.76
CA GLY A 374 8.17 7.01 -13.07
C GLY A 374 9.53 6.37 -12.90
N ILE A 375 10.56 7.20 -13.08
CA ILE A 375 11.95 6.86 -12.84
C ILE A 375 12.52 7.84 -11.83
N SER A 376 13.23 7.28 -10.85
CA SER A 376 14.07 8.00 -9.91
C SER A 376 15.53 7.77 -10.32
N ALA A 377 16.31 8.85 -10.37
CA ALA A 377 17.72 8.78 -10.68
C ALA A 377 18.55 9.73 -9.81
N THR A 378 19.76 9.28 -9.48
CA THR A 378 20.75 9.99 -8.67
C THR A 378 22.05 10.06 -9.45
N CYS A 379 22.66 11.25 -9.55
CA CYS A 379 23.96 11.44 -10.19
C CYS A 379 24.83 12.45 -9.46
N ILE A 380 26.10 12.53 -9.86
CA ILE A 380 26.96 13.65 -9.46
C ILE A 380 26.40 14.99 -9.96
N PRO A 381 26.57 16.11 -9.23
CA PRO A 381 26.02 17.41 -9.59
C PRO A 381 26.43 17.91 -10.99
N GLN A 382 27.62 17.55 -11.47
CA GLN A 382 28.12 17.96 -12.79
C GLN A 382 27.34 17.32 -13.94
N ALA A 383 26.65 16.21 -13.69
CA ALA A 383 25.85 15.49 -14.68
C ALA A 383 24.36 15.84 -14.63
N ALA A 384 23.92 16.68 -13.69
CA ALA A 384 22.54 17.14 -13.57
C ALA A 384 21.91 17.64 -14.88
N PRO A 385 22.62 18.39 -15.77
CA PRO A 385 22.04 18.87 -17.03
C PRO A 385 21.60 17.74 -17.99
N TYR A 386 22.21 16.56 -17.89
CA TYR A 386 21.95 15.43 -18.79
C TYR A 386 20.86 14.49 -18.25
N MET A 387 20.49 14.61 -16.97
CA MET A 387 19.65 13.62 -16.29
C MET A 387 18.26 13.50 -16.92
N ALA A 388 17.63 14.65 -17.21
CA ALA A 388 16.32 14.67 -17.85
C ALA A 388 16.34 13.97 -19.22
N ASP A 389 17.39 14.16 -20.02
CA ASP A 389 17.53 13.53 -21.33
C ASP A 389 17.68 12.01 -21.21
N VAL A 390 18.50 11.54 -20.26
CA VAL A 390 18.69 10.11 -20.00
C VAL A 390 17.38 9.44 -19.59
N ILE A 391 16.64 10.02 -18.62
CA ILE A 391 15.37 9.48 -18.14
C ILE A 391 14.32 9.47 -19.27
N CYS A 392 14.11 10.62 -19.92
CA CYS A 392 13.09 10.77 -20.96
C CYS A 392 13.36 9.84 -22.15
N ARG A 393 14.63 9.65 -22.52
CA ARG A 393 15.02 8.70 -23.56
C ARG A 393 14.63 7.27 -23.19
N GLN A 394 14.89 6.82 -21.95
CA GLN A 394 14.50 5.45 -21.54
C GLN A 394 12.99 5.27 -21.55
N LEU A 395 12.23 6.27 -21.09
CA LEU A 395 10.77 6.24 -21.12
C LEU A 395 10.23 6.18 -22.56
N ALA A 396 10.71 7.04 -23.45
CA ALA A 396 10.26 7.07 -24.85
C ALA A 396 10.58 5.77 -25.62
N LEU A 397 11.68 5.09 -25.29
CA LEU A 397 12.05 3.82 -25.91
C LEU A 397 11.09 2.67 -25.58
N THR A 398 10.28 2.78 -24.53
CA THR A 398 9.33 1.73 -24.12
C THR A 398 8.15 1.58 -25.08
N PHE A 399 7.71 2.66 -25.74
CA PHE A 399 6.61 2.65 -26.71
C PHE A 399 7.06 2.99 -28.15
N SER A 400 8.35 3.24 -28.38
CA SER A 400 8.89 3.45 -29.73
C SER A 400 8.79 2.19 -30.60
N ASN A 401 8.56 2.38 -31.91
CA ASN A 401 8.51 1.32 -32.92
C ASN A 401 9.85 1.08 -33.64
N GLY A 402 10.87 1.89 -33.35
CA GLY A 402 12.18 1.85 -34.03
C GLY A 402 13.23 1.00 -33.34
N THR A 403 14.50 1.32 -33.60
CA THR A 403 15.65 0.73 -32.90
C THR A 403 15.57 1.00 -31.40
N GLY A 404 15.67 -0.05 -30.58
CA GLY A 404 15.50 0.04 -29.12
C GLY A 404 14.07 -0.22 -28.62
N SER A 405 13.15 -0.61 -29.52
CA SER A 405 11.82 -1.08 -29.15
C SER A 405 11.86 -2.31 -28.22
N LEU A 406 10.78 -2.55 -27.47
CA LEU A 406 10.65 -3.72 -26.58
C LEU A 406 10.75 -5.02 -27.37
N THR A 407 11.64 -5.90 -26.92
CA THR A 407 11.85 -7.23 -27.50
C THR A 407 11.04 -8.30 -26.75
N GLU A 408 10.73 -9.41 -27.43
CA GLU A 408 10.03 -10.53 -26.80
C GLU A 408 10.83 -11.16 -25.64
N THR A 409 12.17 -11.16 -25.74
CA THR A 409 13.05 -11.71 -24.70
C THR A 409 13.06 -10.84 -23.44
N GLU A 410 13.04 -9.51 -23.58
CA GLU A 410 12.89 -8.58 -22.45
C GLU A 410 11.55 -8.77 -21.75
N VAL A 411 10.46 -8.82 -22.53
CA VAL A 411 9.10 -8.98 -21.99
C VAL A 411 8.94 -10.34 -21.32
N ALA A 412 9.40 -11.43 -21.94
CA ALA A 412 9.35 -12.76 -21.33
C ALA A 412 10.13 -12.83 -20.02
N ARG A 413 11.32 -12.21 -19.97
CA ARG A 413 12.13 -12.11 -18.74
C ARG A 413 11.40 -11.32 -17.66
N ALA A 414 10.85 -10.15 -17.99
CA ALA A 414 10.13 -9.31 -17.05
C ALA A 414 8.89 -10.01 -16.48
N LYS A 415 8.09 -10.69 -17.31
CA LYS A 415 6.93 -11.49 -16.88
C LYS A 415 7.33 -12.58 -15.91
N ASN A 416 8.40 -13.32 -16.20
CA ASN A 416 8.88 -14.38 -15.33
C ASN A 416 9.44 -13.82 -14.01
N GLN A 417 10.15 -12.69 -14.04
CA GLN A 417 10.64 -12.01 -12.84
C GLN A 417 9.49 -11.49 -11.97
N LEU A 418 8.48 -10.88 -12.57
CA LEU A 418 7.29 -10.41 -11.85
C LEU A 418 6.56 -11.57 -11.18
N ARG A 419 6.28 -12.67 -11.91
CA ARG A 419 5.66 -13.86 -11.34
C ARG A 419 6.51 -14.46 -10.21
N SER A 420 7.82 -14.59 -10.43
CA SER A 420 8.75 -15.11 -9.43
C SER A 420 8.72 -14.25 -8.17
N SER A 421 8.82 -12.93 -8.30
CA SER A 421 8.82 -12.01 -7.17
C SER A 421 7.52 -12.06 -6.37
N LEU A 422 6.36 -12.10 -7.05
CA LEU A 422 5.07 -12.15 -6.39
C LEU A 422 4.87 -13.49 -5.66
N LEU A 423 5.17 -14.61 -6.32
CA LEU A 423 5.02 -15.94 -5.71
C LEU A 423 5.97 -16.14 -4.53
N MET A 424 7.24 -15.75 -4.66
CA MET A 424 8.22 -15.86 -3.57
C MET A 424 7.84 -14.99 -2.37
N ASN A 425 7.31 -13.79 -2.61
CA ASN A 425 6.83 -12.93 -1.52
C ASN A 425 5.63 -13.54 -0.78
N LEU A 426 4.71 -14.18 -1.51
CA LEU A 426 3.56 -14.87 -0.93
C LEU A 426 3.91 -16.13 -0.12
N GLU A 427 5.16 -16.60 -0.14
CA GLU A 427 5.61 -17.66 0.78
C GLU A 427 5.67 -17.17 2.24
N SER A 428 5.80 -15.86 2.45
CA SER A 428 5.76 -15.26 3.78
C SER A 428 4.33 -15.06 4.24
N LYS A 429 3.94 -15.69 5.36
CA LYS A 429 2.61 -15.54 5.96
C LYS A 429 2.24 -14.13 6.39
N MET A 430 3.22 -13.27 6.69
CA MET A 430 2.95 -11.87 6.99
C MET A 430 2.61 -11.09 5.73
N VAL A 431 3.26 -11.41 4.61
CA VAL A 431 2.96 -10.81 3.31
C VAL A 431 1.63 -11.32 2.77
N GLU A 432 1.36 -12.62 2.89
CA GLU A 432 0.06 -13.21 2.56
C GLU A 432 -1.08 -12.56 3.36
N LEU A 433 -0.89 -12.36 4.67
CA LEU A 433 -1.85 -11.66 5.53
C LEU A 433 -2.12 -10.23 5.04
N GLU A 434 -1.06 -9.46 4.78
CA GLU A 434 -1.18 -8.09 4.30
C GLU A 434 -1.85 -8.01 2.93
N ASP A 435 -1.48 -8.89 2.00
CA ASP A 435 -2.07 -9.00 0.67
C ASP A 435 -3.59 -9.24 0.76
N ILE A 436 -4.03 -10.22 1.55
CA ILE A 436 -5.46 -10.49 1.77
C ILE A 436 -6.15 -9.27 2.36
N GLY A 437 -5.56 -8.66 3.39
CA GLY A 437 -6.14 -7.52 4.09
C GLY A 437 -6.36 -6.33 3.18
N ARG A 438 -5.34 -5.96 2.40
CA ARG A 438 -5.40 -4.82 1.49
C ARG A 438 -6.32 -5.08 0.30
N GLN A 439 -6.29 -6.28 -0.29
CA GLN A 439 -7.21 -6.62 -1.38
C GLN A 439 -8.67 -6.61 -0.91
N VAL A 440 -8.97 -7.23 0.23
CA VAL A 440 -10.35 -7.21 0.77
C VAL A 440 -10.76 -5.79 1.15
N GLN A 441 -9.87 -5.00 1.73
CA GLN A 441 -10.14 -3.60 2.07
C GLN A 441 -10.51 -2.77 0.83
N LEU A 442 -9.71 -2.85 -0.24
CA LEU A 442 -9.83 -2.03 -1.45
C LEU A 442 -10.88 -2.54 -2.45
N GLN A 443 -10.93 -3.86 -2.67
CA GLN A 443 -11.75 -4.51 -3.71
C GLN A 443 -12.95 -5.27 -3.15
N GLY A 444 -12.97 -5.53 -1.84
CA GLY A 444 -14.00 -6.35 -1.20
C GLY A 444 -13.83 -7.85 -1.44
N THR A 445 -12.80 -8.27 -2.17
CA THR A 445 -12.48 -9.68 -2.43
C THR A 445 -10.97 -9.86 -2.58
N ARG A 446 -10.53 -11.11 -2.67
CA ARG A 446 -9.14 -11.47 -2.98
C ARG A 446 -9.07 -12.12 -4.36
N ILE A 447 -8.14 -11.67 -5.19
CA ILE A 447 -7.80 -12.27 -6.48
C ILE A 447 -6.98 -13.56 -6.22
N PRO A 448 -7.41 -14.71 -6.77
CA PRO A 448 -6.65 -15.95 -6.65
C PRO A 448 -5.27 -15.86 -7.33
N VAL A 449 -4.28 -16.52 -6.73
CA VAL A 449 -2.89 -16.54 -7.25
C VAL A 449 -2.80 -17.09 -8.69
N ASN A 450 -3.64 -18.09 -9.02
CA ASN A 450 -3.70 -18.66 -10.37
C ASN A 450 -4.15 -17.62 -11.41
N GLU A 451 -5.22 -16.86 -11.10
CA GLU A 451 -5.74 -15.82 -11.98
C GLU A 451 -4.70 -14.72 -12.20
N MET A 452 -4.01 -14.30 -11.14
CA MET A 452 -2.89 -13.36 -11.23
C MET A 452 -1.78 -13.89 -12.16
N CYS A 453 -1.39 -15.16 -12.01
CA CYS A 453 -0.35 -15.78 -12.84
C CYS A 453 -0.76 -15.87 -14.31
N ASP A 454 -2.02 -16.20 -14.58
CA ASP A 454 -2.56 -16.31 -15.93
C ASP A 454 -2.65 -14.94 -16.61
N ASN A 455 -3.09 -13.91 -15.87
CA ASN A 455 -3.12 -12.52 -16.34
C ASN A 455 -1.72 -12.03 -16.71
N ILE A 456 -0.71 -12.30 -15.88
CA ILE A 456 0.67 -11.93 -16.21
C ILE A 456 1.18 -12.76 -17.39
N ALA A 457 0.87 -14.04 -17.46
CA ALA A 457 1.32 -14.93 -18.54
C ALA A 457 0.72 -14.54 -19.90
N ALA A 458 -0.51 -14.00 -19.93
CA ALA A 458 -1.19 -13.56 -21.14
C ALA A 458 -0.58 -12.30 -21.78
N LEU A 459 0.19 -11.50 -21.04
CA LEU A 459 0.73 -10.23 -21.52
C LEU A 459 1.62 -10.40 -22.77
N SER A 460 1.32 -9.62 -23.81
CA SER A 460 2.15 -9.52 -25.02
C SER A 460 3.02 -8.26 -25.02
N VAL A 461 3.99 -8.20 -25.94
CA VAL A 461 4.78 -6.98 -26.18
C VAL A 461 3.87 -5.79 -26.56
N ARG A 462 2.78 -6.05 -27.28
CA ARG A 462 1.83 -5.00 -27.69
C ARG A 462 1.08 -4.41 -26.50
N ASP A 463 0.72 -5.25 -25.52
CA ASP A 463 0.02 -4.79 -24.31
C ASP A 463 0.92 -3.87 -23.48
N ILE A 464 2.17 -4.27 -23.26
CA ILE A 464 3.13 -3.45 -22.51
C ILE A 464 3.41 -2.13 -23.23
N LYS A 465 3.56 -2.15 -24.56
CA LYS A 465 3.73 -0.91 -25.36
C LYS A 465 2.51 0.01 -25.26
N ARG A 466 1.30 -0.54 -25.44
CA ARG A 466 0.04 0.21 -25.34
C ARG A 466 -0.06 0.91 -23.99
N VAL A 467 0.26 0.19 -22.91
CA VAL A 467 0.16 0.69 -21.55
C VAL A 467 1.26 1.71 -21.24
N ALA A 468 2.49 1.46 -21.71
CA ALA A 468 3.56 2.43 -21.63
C ALA A 468 3.20 3.74 -22.34
N GLU A 469 2.64 3.68 -23.54
CA GLU A 469 2.16 4.86 -24.27
C GLU A 469 1.03 5.55 -23.49
N ARG A 470 -0.01 4.81 -23.07
CA ARG A 470 -1.14 5.34 -22.30
C ARG A 470 -0.69 6.14 -21.06
N VAL A 471 0.22 5.58 -20.26
CA VAL A 471 0.75 6.21 -19.03
C VAL A 471 1.67 7.38 -19.36
N LEU A 472 2.69 7.15 -20.20
CA LEU A 472 3.78 8.10 -20.40
C LEU A 472 3.41 9.28 -21.31
N THR A 473 2.35 9.17 -22.11
CA THR A 473 1.81 10.30 -22.88
C THR A 473 0.67 11.01 -22.16
N GLY A 474 0.44 10.73 -20.87
CA GLY A 474 -0.60 11.40 -20.08
C GLY A 474 -2.04 11.15 -20.58
N ASN A 475 -2.31 9.97 -21.13
CA ASN A 475 -3.63 9.54 -21.61
C ASN A 475 -4.34 8.59 -20.63
N VAL A 476 -3.96 8.65 -19.36
CA VAL A 476 -4.67 7.96 -18.28
C VAL A 476 -5.89 8.80 -17.91
N TYR A 477 -7.03 8.11 -17.82
CA TYR A 477 -8.31 8.69 -17.43
C TYR A 477 -8.79 7.94 -16.20
N ASN A 478 -8.44 8.45 -15.02
CA ASN A 478 -8.92 7.93 -13.76
C ASN A 478 -10.15 8.75 -13.35
N ASN A 479 -11.29 8.07 -13.13
CA ASN A 479 -12.52 8.68 -12.60
C ASN A 479 -12.97 10.00 -13.29
N GLY A 480 -12.81 10.07 -14.62
CA GLY A 480 -13.24 11.21 -15.43
C GLY A 480 -12.31 12.42 -15.45
N HIS A 481 -11.15 12.35 -14.79
CA HIS A 481 -10.12 13.40 -14.82
C HIS A 481 -8.82 12.85 -15.45
N SER A 482 -8.04 13.75 -16.05
CA SER A 482 -6.72 13.44 -16.62
C SER A 482 -5.82 14.65 -16.41
N GLY A 483 -4.77 14.50 -15.60
CA GLY A 483 -3.87 15.63 -15.31
C GLY A 483 -2.81 15.83 -16.40
N GLY A 484 -2.46 14.80 -17.18
CA GLY A 484 -1.65 14.84 -18.40
C GLY A 484 -0.18 15.28 -18.25
N LYS A 485 0.09 16.28 -17.42
CA LYS A 485 1.39 16.91 -17.16
C LYS A 485 2.27 15.99 -16.32
N ALA A 486 3.58 15.98 -16.57
CA ALA A 486 4.52 15.24 -15.72
C ALA A 486 4.65 15.84 -14.31
N THR A 487 4.97 14.99 -13.34
CA THR A 487 5.48 15.36 -12.02
C THR A 487 7.00 15.31 -12.05
N ILE A 488 7.65 16.42 -11.73
CA ILE A 488 9.11 16.59 -11.73
C ILE A 488 9.53 17.03 -10.33
N VAL A 489 10.29 16.19 -9.65
CA VAL A 489 10.88 16.54 -8.35
C VAL A 489 12.38 16.40 -8.44
N MET A 490 13.09 17.47 -8.05
CA MET A 490 14.54 17.53 -8.07
C MET A 490 15.07 17.86 -6.68
N GLN A 491 16.30 17.45 -6.41
CA GLN A 491 17.07 17.93 -5.26
C GLN A 491 18.48 18.26 -5.71
N GLY A 492 18.89 19.52 -5.50
CA GLY A 492 20.13 20.09 -6.00
C GLY A 492 19.94 21.51 -6.50
N ASN A 493 20.95 22.06 -7.19
CA ASN A 493 20.82 23.37 -7.80
C ASN A 493 19.86 23.32 -9.00
N ARG A 494 18.71 24.01 -8.91
CA ARG A 494 17.68 24.06 -9.96
C ARG A 494 18.24 24.46 -11.33
N GLU A 495 19.16 25.42 -11.39
CA GLU A 495 19.71 25.93 -12.65
C GLU A 495 20.50 24.84 -13.40
N SER A 496 21.16 23.95 -12.66
CA SER A 496 21.98 22.87 -13.22
C SER A 496 21.14 21.84 -13.99
N PHE A 497 19.85 21.70 -13.71
CA PHE A 497 18.98 20.74 -14.40
C PHE A 497 18.45 21.24 -15.75
N GLY A 498 18.60 22.54 -16.05
CA GLY A 498 18.12 23.13 -17.31
C GLY A 498 16.60 23.14 -17.45
N ASP A 499 16.12 23.15 -18.70
CA ASP A 499 14.68 23.14 -19.02
C ASP A 499 14.16 21.70 -19.16
N VAL A 500 13.78 21.11 -18.01
CA VAL A 500 13.29 19.72 -17.94
C VAL A 500 11.98 19.54 -18.69
N GLU A 501 11.05 20.50 -18.59
CA GLU A 501 9.76 20.42 -19.28
C GLU A 501 9.93 20.41 -20.81
N ALA A 502 10.83 21.24 -21.36
CA ALA A 502 11.14 21.21 -22.79
C ALA A 502 11.75 19.87 -23.23
N VAL A 503 12.59 19.24 -22.41
CA VAL A 503 13.13 17.90 -22.69
C VAL A 503 12.03 16.86 -22.72
N ILE A 504 11.13 16.84 -21.73
CA ILE A 504 9.98 15.91 -21.69
C ILE A 504 9.12 16.06 -22.95
N LYS A 505 8.78 17.30 -23.34
CA LYS A 505 8.03 17.61 -24.56
C LYS A 505 8.75 17.15 -25.84
N ARG A 506 10.08 17.31 -25.89
CA ARG A 506 10.90 16.88 -27.05
C ARG A 506 10.80 15.38 -27.30
N TYR A 507 10.67 14.58 -26.25
CA TYR A 507 10.50 13.13 -26.34
C TYR A 507 9.04 12.69 -26.54
N GLY A 508 8.09 13.62 -26.65
CA GLY A 508 6.67 13.30 -26.81
C GLY A 508 6.04 12.67 -25.56
N LEU A 509 6.65 12.88 -24.40
CA LEU A 509 6.13 12.44 -23.11
C LEU A 509 5.19 13.48 -22.53
N GLY A 510 4.24 13.05 -21.72
CA GLY A 510 3.18 13.86 -21.13
C GLY A 510 2.16 14.39 -22.15
N ASN A 511 1.06 14.90 -21.63
CA ASN A 511 0.04 15.61 -22.37
C ASN A 511 0.02 17.07 -21.92
N TYR A 512 0.62 17.92 -22.73
CA TYR A 512 0.59 19.36 -22.58
C TYR A 512 -0.38 19.86 -23.65
N ASN A 513 -1.62 20.18 -23.27
CA ASN A 513 -2.60 20.74 -24.19
C ASN A 513 -1.95 21.85 -25.04
N ARG A 514 -2.26 21.84 -26.35
CA ARG A 514 -1.64 22.66 -27.43
C ARG A 514 -1.83 24.18 -27.24
N GLU A 515 -1.21 24.76 -26.23
CA GLU A 515 -0.88 26.18 -26.18
C GLU A 515 0.59 26.27 -25.76
N ALA A 516 1.41 26.84 -26.64
CA ALA A 516 2.87 26.99 -26.56
C ALA A 516 3.75 25.94 -27.28
N ILE A 517 3.41 25.60 -28.54
CA ILE A 517 4.49 25.38 -29.53
C ILE A 517 5.01 26.78 -29.87
N LEU A 518 6.14 27.18 -29.26
CA LEU A 518 6.89 28.35 -29.73
C LEU A 518 7.13 28.20 -31.25
N PRO A 519 6.89 29.23 -32.06
CA PRO A 519 7.09 29.12 -33.50
C PRO A 519 8.54 28.71 -33.77
N LYS A 520 8.72 27.71 -34.64
CA LYS A 520 10.03 27.37 -35.21
C LYS A 520 10.67 28.68 -35.69
N VAL A 521 11.80 29.06 -35.10
CA VAL A 521 12.65 30.11 -35.64
C VAL A 521 13.17 29.58 -36.98
N GLU A 522 12.55 29.99 -38.07
CA GLU A 522 13.14 29.85 -39.40
C GLU A 522 14.45 30.63 -39.41
N LYS A 523 15.57 29.90 -39.50
CA LYS A 523 16.86 30.49 -39.84
C LYS A 523 16.73 31.09 -41.24
N LYS A 524 16.50 32.39 -41.32
CA LYS A 524 16.72 33.16 -42.55
C LYS A 524 18.22 33.15 -42.84
N TRP A 525 18.60 32.43 -43.88
CA TRP A 525 19.89 32.58 -44.52
C TRP A 525 19.90 33.94 -45.22
N PHE A 526 20.76 34.85 -44.79
CA PHE A 526 21.05 36.07 -45.53
C PHE A 526 22.14 35.76 -46.57
N TRP A 527 21.82 36.09 -47.82
CA TRP A 527 22.80 36.31 -48.90
C TRP A 527 23.37 37.71 -48.79
#